data_AF-A0A1G5SPQ0-F1
#
_entry.id   AF-A0A1G5SPQ0-F1
#
_cell.length_a   1.000
_cell.length_b   1.000
_cell.length_c   1.000
_cell.angle_alpha   90.00
_cell.angle_beta   90.00
_cell.angle_gamma   90.00
#
_symmetry.space_group_name_H-M   'P 1'
#
loop_
_entity.id
_entity.type
_entity.pdbx_description
1 polymer ?
#
loop_
_entity_poly.entity_id
_entity_poly.type
_entity_poly.pdbx_seq_one_letter_code
_entity_poly.pdbx_strand_id
1 'polypeptide(L)'
;MIPVLVFDIETVPDTEGLRRLYNLPPEVAPAGIADMAFQARRQAVGNDFLQLHVQKVVAISCVLRDKNDFRVWSLGTPADSESELIRRFFEGVDKYSPQLVSWNGGGFDLPVLHYRSLIHGLQARRYWDMGEDDRDFKWNNYLSRYHTRHLDLMDMLALYQPRANVPLDELAKLMGFPGKLGMDGSQVWNAFQNGEIAEIRDYCETDVVNTYLVFLRFQLMRGIFDNEQYQRECELVRFTLSKSSEPHWQEFLGQWA
;
A
#
# COMPACT_ATOMS: atom_id res chain seq x y z
N MET A 1 -12.04 0.05 20.39
CA MET A 1 -11.80 -0.06 18.95
C MET A 1 -10.30 -0.19 18.77
N ILE A 2 -9.87 -1.30 18.17
CA ILE A 2 -8.50 -1.46 17.68
C ILE A 2 -8.35 -0.47 16.52
N PRO A 3 -7.29 0.35 16.45
CA PRO A 3 -7.10 1.26 15.31
C PRO A 3 -7.03 0.49 13.99
N VAL A 4 -7.60 1.05 12.94
CA VAL A 4 -7.47 0.53 11.57
C VAL A 4 -6.39 1.34 10.87
N LEU A 5 -5.36 0.67 10.36
CA LEU A 5 -4.31 1.24 9.54
C LEU A 5 -4.42 0.65 8.14
N VAL A 6 -4.94 1.44 7.20
CA VAL A 6 -4.87 1.10 5.77
C VAL A 6 -3.52 1.54 5.24
N PHE A 7 -2.90 0.74 4.39
CA PHE A 7 -1.63 1.10 3.76
C PHE A 7 -1.54 0.59 2.33
N ASP A 8 -0.63 1.20 1.59
CA ASP A 8 -0.24 0.86 0.22
C ASP A 8 1.22 1.32 0.03
N ILE A 9 1.95 0.69 -0.90
CA ILE A 9 3.32 1.06 -1.23
C ILE A 9 3.48 1.32 -2.73
N GLU A 10 4.33 2.30 -3.05
CA GLU A 10 4.82 2.47 -4.41
C GLU A 10 6.26 2.04 -4.55
N THR A 11 6.55 1.40 -5.69
CA THR A 11 7.84 0.77 -5.94
C THR A 11 8.40 1.12 -7.30
N VAL A 12 9.74 1.09 -7.38
CA VAL A 12 10.51 1.23 -8.60
C VAL A 12 11.48 0.06 -8.74
N PRO A 13 12.06 -0.19 -9.92
CA PRO A 13 13.11 -1.18 -10.06
C PRO A 13 14.28 -0.92 -9.11
N ASP A 14 14.69 -1.94 -8.35
CA ASP A 14 15.92 -1.89 -7.54
C ASP A 14 17.15 -1.99 -8.44
N THR A 15 17.51 -0.88 -9.09
CA THR A 15 18.65 -0.83 -10.03
C THR A 15 19.99 -1.17 -9.37
N GLU A 16 20.14 -0.93 -8.06
CA GLU A 16 21.32 -1.32 -7.28
C GLU A 16 21.35 -2.83 -7.04
N GLY A 17 20.22 -3.42 -6.64
CA GLY A 17 20.07 -4.87 -6.49
C GLY A 17 20.25 -5.61 -7.82
N LEU A 18 19.61 -5.12 -8.89
CA LEU A 18 19.74 -5.66 -10.25
C LEU A 18 21.19 -5.60 -10.73
N ARG A 19 21.90 -4.49 -10.49
CA ARG A 19 23.35 -4.38 -10.79
C ARG A 19 24.14 -5.50 -10.14
N ARG A 20 23.88 -5.77 -8.86
CA ARG A 20 24.54 -6.84 -8.10
C ARG A 20 24.18 -8.23 -8.62
N LEU A 21 22.90 -8.49 -8.90
CA LEU A 21 22.43 -9.80 -9.35
C LEU A 21 22.98 -10.18 -10.74
N TYR A 22 23.10 -9.19 -11.63
CA TYR A 22 23.59 -9.41 -13.00
C TYR A 22 25.08 -9.11 -13.18
N ASN A 23 25.81 -8.83 -12.09
CA ASN A 23 27.24 -8.46 -12.12
C ASN A 23 27.55 -7.35 -13.15
N LEU A 24 26.69 -6.32 -13.20
CA LEU A 24 26.83 -5.25 -14.19
C LEU A 24 27.93 -4.26 -13.81
N PRO A 25 28.70 -3.74 -14.79
CA PRO A 25 29.70 -2.71 -14.54
C PRO A 25 29.10 -1.43 -13.93
N PRO A 26 29.87 -0.67 -13.12
CA PRO A 26 29.36 0.53 -12.46
C PRO A 26 28.95 1.66 -13.44
N GLU A 27 29.47 1.63 -14.66
CA GLU A 27 29.23 2.60 -15.74
C GLU A 27 27.83 2.48 -16.36
N VAL A 28 27.15 1.35 -16.16
CA VAL A 28 25.79 1.15 -16.71
C VAL A 28 24.81 2.03 -15.94
N ALA A 29 24.19 3.00 -16.61
CA ALA A 29 23.25 3.92 -15.98
C ALA A 29 22.02 3.18 -15.39
N PRO A 30 21.46 3.62 -14.25
CA PRO A 30 20.28 2.99 -13.62
C PRO A 30 19.10 2.79 -14.59
N ALA A 31 18.83 3.77 -15.46
CA ALA A 31 17.80 3.67 -16.50
C ALA A 31 18.00 2.44 -17.42
N GLY A 32 19.22 2.24 -17.90
CA GLY A 32 19.54 1.08 -18.75
C GLY A 32 19.44 -0.25 -18.01
N ILE A 33 19.72 -0.28 -16.70
CA ILE A 33 19.53 -1.48 -15.86
C ILE A 33 18.04 -1.82 -15.73
N ALA A 34 17.20 -0.83 -15.48
CA ALA A 34 15.75 -1.00 -15.42
C ALA A 34 15.19 -1.48 -16.76
N ASP A 35 15.57 -0.84 -17.88
CA ASP A 35 15.14 -1.23 -19.23
C ASP A 35 15.52 -2.68 -19.56
N MET A 36 16.74 -3.08 -19.23
CA MET A 36 17.21 -4.46 -19.39
C MET A 36 16.32 -5.42 -18.60
N ALA A 37 16.01 -5.10 -17.34
CA ALA A 37 15.16 -5.93 -16.48
C ALA A 37 13.73 -6.05 -17.02
N PHE A 38 13.11 -4.94 -17.45
CA PHE A 38 11.79 -4.94 -18.06
C PHE A 38 11.73 -5.76 -19.35
N GLN A 39 12.73 -5.63 -20.21
CA GLN A 39 12.83 -6.42 -21.45
C GLN A 39 12.97 -7.91 -21.16
N ALA A 40 13.87 -8.28 -20.24
CA ALA A 40 14.05 -9.68 -19.84
C ALA A 40 12.76 -10.27 -19.24
N ARG A 41 12.04 -9.48 -18.44
CA ARG A 41 10.76 -9.88 -17.85
C ARG A 41 9.69 -10.11 -18.91
N ARG A 42 9.53 -9.19 -19.87
CA ARG A 42 8.57 -9.34 -20.99
C ARG A 42 8.85 -10.58 -21.82
N GLN A 43 10.12 -10.86 -22.10
CA GLN A 43 10.51 -12.08 -22.84
C GLN A 43 10.18 -13.36 -22.06
N ALA A 44 10.35 -13.35 -20.74
CA ALA A 44 10.15 -14.53 -19.92
C ALA A 44 8.67 -14.85 -19.63
N VAL A 45 7.83 -13.82 -19.38
CA VAL A 45 6.45 -14.02 -18.89
C VAL A 45 5.37 -13.17 -19.59
N GLY A 46 5.73 -12.37 -20.60
CA GLY A 46 4.78 -11.59 -21.39
C GLY A 46 4.32 -10.25 -20.80
N ASN A 47 4.88 -9.81 -19.66
CA ASN A 47 4.69 -8.48 -19.08
C ASN A 47 5.99 -7.96 -18.46
N ASP A 48 6.06 -6.68 -18.11
CA ASP A 48 7.24 -6.03 -17.50
C ASP A 48 7.13 -5.88 -15.98
N PHE A 49 6.13 -6.48 -15.33
CA PHE A 49 6.01 -6.44 -13.87
C PHE A 49 7.13 -7.26 -13.22
N LEU A 50 8.10 -6.56 -12.62
CA LEU A 50 9.28 -7.18 -12.03
C LEU A 50 8.95 -8.04 -10.80
N GLN A 51 9.81 -9.02 -10.53
CA GLN A 51 9.69 -9.89 -9.37
C GLN A 51 9.83 -9.10 -8.06
N LEU A 52 9.13 -9.53 -7.01
CA LEU A 52 8.99 -8.78 -5.75
C LEU A 52 10.33 -8.45 -5.06
N HIS A 53 11.32 -9.34 -5.17
CA HIS A 53 12.65 -9.15 -4.56
C HIS A 53 13.53 -8.11 -5.25
N VAL A 54 13.15 -7.65 -6.45
CA VAL A 54 13.84 -6.57 -7.19
C VAL A 54 13.00 -5.29 -7.28
N GLN A 55 11.97 -5.18 -6.45
CA GLN A 55 11.26 -3.93 -6.22
C GLN A 55 11.99 -3.11 -5.15
N LYS A 56 11.95 -1.78 -5.25
CA LYS A 56 12.48 -0.82 -4.28
C LYS A 56 11.36 0.14 -3.87
N VAL A 57 11.08 0.26 -2.58
CA VAL A 57 10.00 1.10 -2.06
C VAL A 57 10.41 2.57 -2.11
N VAL A 58 9.53 3.41 -2.64
CA VAL A 58 9.72 4.88 -2.77
C VAL A 58 8.64 5.68 -2.04
N ALA A 59 7.47 5.09 -1.79
CA ALA A 59 6.44 5.66 -0.94
C ALA A 59 5.75 4.56 -0.13
N ILE A 60 5.29 4.92 1.07
CA ILE A 60 4.36 4.12 1.87
C ILE A 60 3.31 5.10 2.37
N SER A 61 2.09 5.00 1.86
CA SER A 61 0.96 5.82 2.32
C SER A 61 0.12 5.08 3.33
N CYS A 62 -0.53 5.84 4.21
CA CYS A 62 -1.29 5.31 5.33
C CYS A 62 -2.57 6.11 5.52
N VAL A 63 -3.66 5.39 5.83
CA VAL A 63 -4.82 5.95 6.53
C VAL A 63 -4.88 5.34 7.92
N LEU A 64 -4.94 6.17 8.95
CA LEU A 64 -5.19 5.73 10.33
C LEU A 64 -6.54 6.24 10.80
N ARG A 65 -7.43 5.29 11.11
CA ARG A 65 -8.67 5.53 11.84
C ARG A 65 -8.52 4.99 13.26
N ASP A 66 -8.49 5.88 14.24
CA ASP A 66 -8.59 5.51 15.66
C ASP A 66 -10.00 5.80 16.20
N LYS A 67 -10.20 5.98 17.51
CA LYS A 67 -11.53 6.29 18.05
C LYS A 67 -12.00 7.71 17.71
N ASN A 68 -11.06 8.65 17.64
CA ASN A 68 -11.35 10.08 17.62
C ASN A 68 -11.07 10.67 16.25
N ASP A 69 -10.02 10.20 15.58
CA ASP A 69 -9.49 10.83 14.39
C ASP A 69 -9.45 9.90 13.18
N PHE A 70 -9.49 10.53 12.01
CA PHE A 70 -9.14 9.98 10.71
C PHE A 70 -7.97 10.81 10.16
N ARG A 71 -6.91 10.14 9.70
CA ARG A 71 -5.71 10.80 9.15
C ARG A 71 -5.25 10.04 7.91
N VAL A 72 -4.81 10.76 6.89
CA VAL A 72 -4.11 10.24 5.71
C VAL A 72 -2.76 10.94 5.59
N TRP A 73 -1.69 10.19 5.30
CA TRP A 73 -0.36 10.72 5.02
C TRP A 73 0.56 9.63 4.43
N SER A 74 1.60 10.05 3.72
CA SER A 74 2.76 9.22 3.41
C SER A 74 3.83 9.27 4.51
N LEU A 75 4.40 8.12 4.86
CA LEU A 75 5.48 8.03 5.85
C LEU A 75 6.73 8.79 5.39
N GLY A 76 7.42 9.44 6.35
CA GLY A 76 8.65 10.17 6.07
C GLY A 76 8.44 11.42 5.20
N THR A 77 9.52 11.84 4.55
CA THR A 77 9.57 12.90 3.56
C THR A 77 10.09 12.34 2.23
N PRO A 78 9.93 13.04 1.09
CA PRO A 78 10.51 12.62 -0.19
C PRO A 78 12.03 12.38 -0.17
N ALA A 79 12.75 12.93 0.82
CA ALA A 79 14.19 12.78 0.96
C ALA A 79 14.61 11.61 1.87
N ASP A 80 13.68 11.00 2.59
CA ASP A 80 13.97 9.88 3.49
C ASP A 80 14.33 8.62 2.69
N SER A 81 15.28 7.84 3.22
CA SER A 81 15.68 6.58 2.58
C SER A 81 14.57 5.53 2.63
N GLU A 82 14.59 4.57 1.71
CA GLU A 82 13.69 3.41 1.74
C GLU A 82 13.70 2.71 3.12
N SER A 83 14.89 2.49 3.69
CA SER A 83 15.02 1.82 4.99
C SER A 83 14.31 2.59 6.11
N GLU A 84 14.28 3.91 6.03
CA GLU A 84 13.60 4.78 6.99
C GLU A 84 12.08 4.68 6.87
N LEU A 85 11.55 4.63 5.64
CA LEU A 85 10.12 4.46 5.40
C LEU A 85 9.62 3.13 5.96
N ILE A 86 10.33 2.04 5.64
CA ILE A 86 9.97 0.68 6.08
C ILE A 86 10.10 0.56 7.60
N ARG A 87 11.16 1.13 8.19
CA ARG A 87 11.35 1.16 9.64
C ARG A 87 10.16 1.85 10.33
N ARG A 88 9.76 3.03 9.86
CA ARG A 88 8.61 3.77 10.41
C ARG A 88 7.30 2.99 10.30
N PHE A 89 7.09 2.26 9.20
CA PHE A 89 5.92 1.41 9.04
C PHE A 89 5.84 0.35 10.14
N PHE A 90 6.91 -0.43 10.31
CA PHE A 90 6.93 -1.49 11.32
C PHE A 90 6.98 -0.96 12.76
N GLU A 91 7.62 0.18 13.04
CA GLU A 91 7.52 0.86 14.33
C GLU A 91 6.08 1.30 14.65
N GLY A 92 5.33 1.73 13.63
CA GLY A 92 3.90 2.01 13.76
C GLY A 92 3.10 0.77 14.13
N VAL A 93 3.38 -0.37 13.48
CA VAL A 93 2.76 -1.67 13.79
C VAL A 93 3.11 -2.10 15.22
N ASP A 94 4.37 -2.01 15.63
CA ASP A 94 4.83 -2.36 16.98
C ASP A 94 4.12 -1.49 18.04
N LYS A 95 4.02 -0.18 17.80
CA LYS A 95 3.46 0.79 18.75
C LYS A 95 1.94 0.66 18.90
N TYR A 96 1.21 0.55 17.80
CA TYR A 96 -0.26 0.63 17.81
C TYR A 96 -0.94 -0.73 17.73
N SER A 97 -0.22 -1.76 17.28
CA SER A 97 -0.77 -3.10 16.99
C SER A 97 -2.12 -3.04 16.26
N PRO A 98 -2.24 -2.23 15.17
CA PRO A 98 -3.51 -1.95 14.52
C PRO A 98 -4.03 -3.19 13.76
N GLN A 99 -5.29 -3.14 13.34
CA GLN A 99 -5.70 -3.95 12.20
C GLN A 99 -5.11 -3.31 10.94
N LEU A 100 -4.27 -4.06 10.22
CA LEU A 100 -3.80 -3.68 8.89
C LEU A 100 -4.89 -3.99 7.86
N VAL A 101 -5.13 -3.06 6.94
CA VAL A 101 -6.04 -3.25 5.80
C VAL A 101 -5.30 -2.85 4.53
N SER A 102 -5.49 -3.59 3.44
CA SER A 102 -4.84 -3.30 2.16
C SER A 102 -5.70 -3.81 1.00
N TRP A 103 -5.37 -3.37 -0.21
CA TRP A 103 -5.85 -3.98 -1.44
C TRP A 103 -4.70 -4.71 -2.13
N ASN A 104 -4.71 -6.05 -2.17
CA ASN A 104 -3.59 -6.87 -2.67
C ASN A 104 -2.28 -6.80 -1.85
N GLY A 105 -2.32 -6.28 -0.62
CA GLY A 105 -1.14 -6.17 0.24
C GLY A 105 -0.51 -7.51 0.64
N GLY A 106 -1.26 -8.60 0.64
CA GLY A 106 -0.72 -9.94 0.85
C GLY A 106 -0.04 -10.52 -0.40
N GLY A 107 -0.47 -10.09 -1.59
CA GLY A 107 0.08 -10.52 -2.87
C GLY A 107 1.29 -9.71 -3.33
N PHE A 108 1.42 -8.45 -2.87
CA PHE A 108 2.46 -7.54 -3.31
C PHE A 108 3.17 -6.81 -2.16
N ASP A 109 2.47 -5.94 -1.44
CA ASP A 109 3.07 -4.95 -0.55
C ASP A 109 3.87 -5.56 0.60
N LEU A 110 3.25 -6.43 1.40
CA LEU A 110 3.91 -7.07 2.53
C LEU A 110 5.07 -7.96 2.09
N PRO A 111 4.94 -8.83 1.06
CA PRO A 111 6.09 -9.55 0.52
C PRO A 111 7.25 -8.65 0.09
N VAL A 112 6.99 -7.51 -0.57
CA VAL A 112 8.05 -6.54 -0.90
C VAL A 112 8.68 -5.98 0.38
N LEU A 113 7.87 -5.52 1.33
CA LEU A 113 8.35 -5.04 2.63
C LEU A 113 9.17 -6.09 3.39
N HIS A 114 8.87 -7.39 3.25
CA HIS A 114 9.68 -8.47 3.84
C HIS A 114 11.06 -8.57 3.21
N TYR A 115 11.14 -8.60 1.88
CA TYR A 115 12.43 -8.70 1.19
C TYR A 115 13.29 -7.46 1.44
N ARG A 116 12.70 -6.27 1.36
CA ARG A 116 13.40 -5.01 1.68
C ARG A 116 13.75 -4.93 3.17
N SER A 117 12.89 -5.52 4.00
CA SER A 117 13.13 -5.98 5.36
C SER A 117 14.53 -6.52 5.60
N LEU A 118 14.73 -7.66 4.96
CA LEU A 118 15.92 -8.50 5.05
C LEU A 118 17.15 -7.81 4.45
N ILE A 119 16.98 -7.10 3.34
CA ILE A 119 18.07 -6.39 2.66
C ILE A 119 18.62 -5.25 3.53
N HIS A 120 17.75 -4.52 4.23
CA HIS A 120 18.13 -3.39 5.09
C HIS A 120 18.42 -3.79 6.55
N GLY A 121 18.15 -5.05 6.94
CA GLY A 121 18.36 -5.53 8.30
C GLY A 121 17.40 -4.91 9.33
N LEU A 122 16.16 -4.62 8.94
CA LEU A 122 15.18 -3.98 9.83
C LEU A 122 14.44 -5.00 10.71
N GLN A 123 13.97 -4.55 11.87
CA GLN A 123 13.15 -5.35 12.79
C GLN A 123 11.67 -5.05 12.61
N ALA A 124 10.83 -6.07 12.80
CA ALA A 124 9.38 -5.97 12.73
C ALA A 124 8.74 -6.94 13.74
N ARG A 125 9.05 -6.75 15.03
CA ARG A 125 8.85 -7.79 16.07
C ARG A 125 7.38 -8.15 16.23
N ARG A 126 6.50 -7.16 16.39
CA ARG A 126 5.07 -7.40 16.57
C ARG A 126 4.43 -7.93 15.31
N TYR A 127 4.94 -7.54 14.14
CA TYR A 127 4.45 -8.03 12.87
C TYR A 127 4.69 -9.54 12.70
N TRP A 128 5.87 -10.03 13.11
CA TRP A 128 6.26 -11.44 13.00
C TRP A 128 5.84 -12.33 14.19
N ASP A 129 5.28 -11.76 15.25
CA ASP A 129 4.77 -12.53 16.39
C ASP A 129 3.57 -13.37 15.97
N MET A 130 3.70 -14.70 16.04
CA MET A 130 2.64 -15.67 15.74
C MET A 130 2.16 -16.38 17.00
N GLY A 131 2.43 -15.82 18.19
CA GLY A 131 2.07 -16.41 19.47
C GLY A 131 3.25 -16.81 20.33
N GLU A 132 4.49 -16.57 19.88
CA GLU A 132 5.72 -16.84 20.62
C GLU A 132 5.90 -15.88 21.79
N ASP A 133 5.69 -14.58 21.55
CA ASP A 133 5.81 -13.54 22.57
C ASP A 133 4.44 -13.19 23.17
N ASP A 134 3.43 -12.97 22.32
CA ASP A 134 2.04 -12.66 22.73
C ASP A 134 1.08 -13.76 22.29
N ARG A 135 0.59 -14.56 23.25
CA ARG A 135 -0.30 -15.71 22.98
C ARG A 135 -1.58 -15.34 22.22
N ASP A 136 -2.04 -14.09 22.28
CA ASP A 136 -3.22 -13.65 21.53
C ASP A 136 -2.98 -13.66 20.00
N PHE A 137 -1.72 -13.51 19.58
CA PHE A 137 -1.32 -13.56 18.17
C PHE A 137 -1.35 -14.98 17.59
N LYS A 138 -1.43 -16.02 18.43
CA LYS A 138 -1.65 -17.40 17.97
C LYS A 138 -2.94 -17.55 17.15
N TRP A 139 -3.98 -16.80 17.50
CA TRP A 139 -5.31 -16.92 16.90
C TRP A 139 -5.67 -15.75 15.98
N ASN A 140 -4.86 -14.68 15.99
CA ASN A 140 -5.05 -13.51 15.13
C ASN A 140 -3.72 -12.74 15.01
N ASN A 141 -2.88 -13.11 14.05
CA ASN A 141 -1.60 -12.45 13.70
C ASN A 141 -1.65 -11.86 12.29
N TYR A 142 -0.60 -11.13 11.90
CA TYR A 142 -0.51 -10.43 10.61
C TYR A 142 -0.16 -11.34 9.41
N LEU A 143 0.33 -12.56 9.64
CA LEU A 143 0.89 -13.43 8.59
C LEU A 143 -0.10 -14.51 8.13
N SER A 144 -0.99 -14.94 9.01
CA SER A 144 -1.94 -16.00 8.73
C SER A 144 -3.05 -15.45 7.83
N ARG A 145 -3.11 -15.97 6.59
CA ARG A 145 -4.04 -15.51 5.54
C ARG A 145 -5.52 -15.42 5.96
N TYR A 146 -5.98 -16.30 6.85
CA TYR A 146 -7.38 -16.34 7.30
C TYR A 146 -7.67 -15.55 8.57
N HIS A 147 -6.62 -14.98 9.18
CA HIS A 147 -6.79 -14.03 10.27
C HIS A 147 -7.12 -12.66 9.68
N THR A 148 -7.66 -11.77 10.51
CA THR A 148 -8.10 -10.43 10.06
C THR A 148 -7.26 -9.32 10.65
N ARG A 149 -6.23 -9.63 11.44
CA ARG A 149 -5.28 -8.63 11.93
C ARG A 149 -4.52 -7.97 10.77
N HIS A 150 -4.24 -8.71 9.71
CA HIS A 150 -4.11 -8.17 8.36
C HIS A 150 -5.34 -8.60 7.56
N LEU A 151 -6.06 -7.65 6.99
CA LEU A 151 -7.20 -7.86 6.11
C LEU A 151 -6.85 -7.36 4.71
N ASP A 152 -6.44 -8.28 3.84
CA ASP A 152 -6.39 -8.02 2.41
C ASP A 152 -7.80 -8.10 1.82
N LEU A 153 -8.37 -6.95 1.47
CA LEU A 153 -9.74 -6.85 0.96
C LEU A 153 -9.89 -7.60 -0.36
N MET A 154 -8.91 -7.50 -1.25
CA MET A 154 -8.99 -8.15 -2.56
C MET A 154 -8.99 -9.67 -2.38
N ASP A 155 -8.07 -10.20 -1.58
CA ASP A 155 -7.95 -11.64 -1.34
C ASP A 155 -9.19 -12.22 -0.63
N MET A 156 -9.72 -11.49 0.36
CA MET A 156 -10.93 -11.89 1.08
C MET A 156 -12.18 -11.86 0.19
N LEU A 157 -12.37 -10.81 -0.62
CA LEU A 157 -13.52 -10.67 -1.52
C LEU A 157 -13.44 -11.65 -2.69
N ALA A 158 -12.25 -11.94 -3.20
CA ALA A 158 -12.02 -12.94 -4.24
C ALA A 158 -12.14 -14.39 -3.73
N LEU A 159 -12.44 -14.59 -2.43
CA LEU A 159 -12.49 -15.89 -1.78
C LEU A 159 -11.22 -16.70 -2.04
N TYR A 160 -10.06 -16.02 -1.99
CA TYR A 160 -8.75 -16.61 -2.18
C TYR A 160 -8.50 -17.19 -3.58
N GLN A 161 -9.33 -16.83 -4.57
CA GLN A 161 -9.21 -17.29 -5.96
C GLN A 161 -8.61 -16.17 -6.83
N PRO A 162 -7.35 -16.31 -7.31
CA PRO A 162 -6.70 -15.25 -8.07
C PRO A 162 -7.46 -14.80 -9.33
N ARG A 163 -8.22 -15.69 -9.96
CA ARG A 163 -9.06 -15.40 -11.13
C ARG A 163 -10.23 -14.44 -10.84
N ALA A 164 -10.58 -14.25 -9.56
CA ALA A 164 -11.66 -13.37 -9.12
C ALA A 164 -11.14 -12.04 -8.57
N ASN A 165 -9.82 -11.81 -8.61
CA ASN A 165 -9.22 -10.53 -8.26
C ASN A 165 -9.67 -9.46 -9.26
N VAL A 166 -9.90 -8.25 -8.76
CA VAL A 166 -10.31 -7.09 -9.58
C VAL A 166 -9.43 -5.88 -9.23
N PRO A 167 -9.26 -4.92 -10.14
CA PRO A 167 -8.54 -3.67 -9.85
C PRO A 167 -9.31 -2.82 -8.82
N LEU A 168 -8.58 -2.19 -7.89
CA LEU A 168 -9.15 -1.25 -6.91
C LEU A 168 -9.90 -0.11 -7.61
N ASP A 169 -9.30 0.45 -8.67
CA ASP A 169 -9.83 1.58 -9.42
C ASP A 169 -11.24 1.29 -9.96
N GLU A 170 -11.38 0.17 -10.67
CA GLU A 170 -12.65 -0.24 -11.29
C GLU A 170 -13.71 -0.46 -10.22
N LEU A 171 -13.38 -1.18 -9.14
CA LEU A 171 -14.34 -1.46 -8.08
C LEU A 171 -14.75 -0.19 -7.33
N ALA A 172 -13.80 0.70 -7.00
CA ALA A 172 -14.06 1.97 -6.34
C ALA A 172 -15.03 2.83 -7.16
N LYS A 173 -14.78 2.96 -8.47
CA LYS A 173 -15.66 3.69 -9.40
C LYS A 173 -17.06 3.09 -9.49
N LEU A 174 -17.17 1.76 -9.55
CA LEU A 174 -18.47 1.07 -9.54
C LEU A 174 -19.25 1.28 -8.22
N MET A 175 -18.55 1.57 -7.12
CA MET A 175 -19.14 1.90 -5.83
C MET A 175 -19.49 3.39 -5.66
N GLY A 176 -19.20 4.21 -6.67
CA GLY A 176 -19.39 5.67 -6.65
C GLY A 176 -18.27 6.44 -5.94
N PHE A 177 -17.12 5.80 -5.69
CA PHE A 177 -15.93 6.48 -5.17
C PHE A 177 -15.04 6.98 -6.32
N PRO A 178 -14.11 7.92 -6.06
CA PRO A 178 -13.30 8.53 -7.12
C PRO A 178 -12.48 7.54 -7.96
N GLY A 179 -11.89 6.52 -7.32
CA GLY A 179 -10.86 5.70 -7.96
C GLY A 179 -9.54 6.47 -8.12
N LYS A 180 -8.68 6.01 -9.03
CA LYS A 180 -7.35 6.56 -9.28
C LYS A 180 -7.43 7.94 -9.96
N LEU A 181 -6.60 8.87 -9.48
CA LEU A 181 -6.45 10.21 -10.04
C LEU A 181 -5.15 10.31 -10.84
N GLY A 182 -5.26 10.48 -12.16
CA GLY A 182 -4.19 10.93 -13.06
C GLY A 182 -3.01 9.97 -13.32
N MET A 183 -2.50 9.29 -12.29
CA MET A 183 -1.34 8.41 -12.34
C MET A 183 -1.75 6.93 -12.32
N ASP A 184 -1.07 6.12 -13.13
CA ASP A 184 -1.12 4.66 -13.11
C ASP A 184 0.23 4.09 -12.63
N GLY A 185 0.24 2.91 -11.99
CA GLY A 185 1.46 2.26 -11.51
C GLY A 185 2.54 2.08 -12.59
N SER A 186 2.16 1.96 -13.86
CA SER A 186 3.07 1.93 -15.01
C SER A 186 3.87 3.23 -15.22
N GLN A 187 3.42 4.35 -14.65
CA GLN A 187 4.06 5.66 -14.77
C GLN A 187 5.01 5.98 -13.61
N VAL A 188 4.96 5.21 -12.52
CA VAL A 188 5.75 5.46 -11.28
C VAL A 188 7.25 5.48 -11.57
N TRP A 189 7.74 4.59 -12.44
CA TRP A 189 9.15 4.59 -12.80
C TRP A 189 9.57 5.88 -13.53
N ASN A 190 8.76 6.33 -14.50
CA ASN A 190 9.06 7.56 -15.24
C ASN A 190 9.00 8.79 -14.33
N ALA A 191 7.99 8.88 -13.46
CA ALA A 191 7.86 9.95 -12.46
C ALA A 191 9.07 9.96 -11.51
N PHE A 192 9.51 8.78 -11.05
CA PHE A 192 10.70 8.65 -10.22
C PHE A 192 11.97 9.15 -10.93
N GLN A 193 12.14 8.83 -12.22
CA GLN A 193 13.27 9.32 -13.01
C GLN A 193 13.25 10.85 -13.19
N ASN A 194 12.06 11.46 -13.20
CA ASN A 194 11.89 12.91 -13.27
C ASN A 194 12.04 13.61 -11.91
N GLY A 195 12.19 12.85 -10.81
CA GLY A 195 12.26 13.39 -9.45
C GLY A 195 10.90 13.75 -8.85
N GLU A 196 9.80 13.27 -9.45
CA GLU A 196 8.40 13.55 -9.09
C GLU A 196 7.93 12.64 -7.93
N ILE A 197 8.71 12.59 -6.85
CA ILE A 197 8.42 11.74 -5.68
C ILE A 197 7.19 12.23 -4.92
N ALA A 198 6.93 13.55 -4.92
CA ALA A 198 5.75 14.11 -4.28
C ALA A 198 4.47 13.61 -4.97
N GLU A 199 4.47 13.59 -6.30
CA GLU A 199 3.36 13.14 -7.12
C GLU A 199 3.07 11.65 -6.94
N ILE A 200 4.11 10.82 -6.81
CA ILE A 200 3.97 9.39 -6.48
C ILE A 200 3.32 9.21 -5.09
N ARG A 201 3.69 10.06 -4.13
CA ARG A 201 3.14 10.02 -2.77
C ARG A 201 1.68 10.44 -2.73
N ASP A 202 1.35 11.55 -3.37
CA ASP A 202 -0.03 12.03 -3.55
C ASP A 202 -0.91 10.93 -4.17
N TYR A 203 -0.41 10.28 -5.23
CA TYR A 203 -1.09 9.14 -5.85
C TYR A 203 -1.31 7.98 -4.87
N CYS A 204 -0.27 7.53 -4.17
CA CYS A 204 -0.35 6.46 -3.17
C CYS A 204 -1.31 6.83 -2.01
N GLU A 205 -1.37 8.10 -1.61
CA GLU A 205 -2.35 8.60 -0.63
C GLU A 205 -3.80 8.43 -1.12
N THR A 206 -4.07 8.70 -2.40
CA THR A 206 -5.42 8.48 -2.97
C THR A 206 -5.81 7.00 -3.00
N ASP A 207 -4.86 6.09 -3.25
CA ASP A 207 -5.10 4.64 -3.27
C ASP A 207 -5.43 4.10 -1.87
N VAL A 208 -4.76 4.58 -0.80
CA VAL A 208 -5.13 4.19 0.57
C VAL A 208 -6.48 4.75 1.01
N VAL A 209 -6.87 5.94 0.55
CA VAL A 209 -8.21 6.48 0.81
C VAL A 209 -9.27 5.66 0.08
N ASN A 210 -9.08 5.34 -1.21
CA ASN A 210 -10.00 4.45 -1.94
C ASN A 210 -10.12 3.09 -1.22
N THR A 211 -9.00 2.51 -0.81
CA THR A 211 -8.99 1.25 -0.04
C THR A 211 -9.78 1.36 1.27
N TYR A 212 -9.64 2.48 2.00
CA TYR A 212 -10.44 2.74 3.21
C TYR A 212 -11.94 2.87 2.91
N LEU A 213 -12.33 3.53 1.82
CA LEU A 213 -13.75 3.66 1.44
C LEU A 213 -14.36 2.30 1.05
N VAL A 214 -13.59 1.46 0.37
CA VAL A 214 -13.98 0.07 0.10
C VAL A 214 -14.12 -0.72 1.41
N PHE A 215 -13.19 -0.54 2.35
CA PHE A 215 -13.29 -1.11 3.69
C PHE A 215 -14.58 -0.68 4.41
N LEU A 216 -14.94 0.61 4.40
CA LEU A 216 -16.18 1.10 5.02
C LEU A 216 -17.41 0.39 4.44
N ARG A 217 -17.48 0.23 3.11
CA ARG A 217 -18.59 -0.48 2.46
C ARG A 217 -18.58 -1.97 2.78
N PHE A 218 -17.40 -2.58 2.88
CA PHE A 218 -17.26 -3.96 3.32
C PHE A 218 -17.77 -4.16 4.75
N GLN A 219 -17.50 -3.22 5.66
CA GLN A 219 -18.01 -3.25 7.02
C GLN A 219 -19.54 -3.08 7.09
N LEU A 220 -20.12 -2.25 6.21
CA LEU A 220 -21.57 -2.17 6.02
C LEU A 220 -22.15 -3.50 5.51
N MET A 221 -21.53 -4.10 4.49
CA MET A 221 -21.95 -5.39 3.93
C MET A 221 -21.95 -6.52 4.98
N ARG A 222 -21.02 -6.46 5.93
CA ARG A 222 -20.93 -7.42 7.05
C ARG A 222 -21.89 -7.15 8.20
N GLY A 223 -22.66 -6.05 8.15
CA GLY A 223 -23.52 -5.62 9.25
C GLY A 223 -22.76 -5.12 10.48
N ILE A 224 -21.45 -4.83 10.35
CA ILE A 224 -20.66 -4.22 11.43
C ILE A 224 -21.00 -2.74 11.54
N PHE A 225 -21.22 -2.08 10.39
CA PHE A 225 -21.84 -0.77 10.33
C PHE A 225 -23.29 -0.90 9.92
N ASP A 226 -24.15 -0.11 10.55
CA ASP A 226 -25.44 0.24 9.97
C ASP A 226 -25.27 1.38 8.95
N ASN A 227 -26.37 1.78 8.30
CA ASN A 227 -26.33 2.86 7.31
C ASN A 227 -25.93 4.21 7.92
N GLU A 228 -26.33 4.51 9.16
CA GLU A 228 -26.01 5.80 9.80
C GLU A 228 -24.52 5.88 10.12
N GLN A 229 -23.95 4.82 10.69
CA GLN A 229 -22.52 4.69 10.96
C GLN A 229 -21.69 4.76 9.68
N TYR A 230 -22.12 4.04 8.63
CA TYR A 230 -21.45 4.07 7.34
C TYR A 230 -21.42 5.49 6.74
N GLN A 231 -22.55 6.20 6.74
CA GLN A 231 -22.60 7.57 6.22
C GLN A 231 -21.74 8.53 7.05
N ARG A 232 -21.78 8.40 8.38
CA ARG A 232 -20.97 9.22 9.29
C ARG A 232 -19.47 9.03 9.06
N GLU A 233 -19.02 7.80 8.83
CA GLU A 233 -17.61 7.52 8.53
C GLU A 233 -17.21 8.08 7.15
N CYS A 234 -18.08 7.98 6.13
CA CYS A 234 -17.83 8.61 4.83
C CYS A 234 -17.76 10.15 4.93
N GLU A 235 -18.66 10.77 5.69
CA GLU A 235 -18.66 12.21 5.96
C GLU A 235 -17.40 12.65 6.72
N LEU A 236 -16.92 11.84 7.67
CA LEU A 236 -15.66 12.09 8.38
C LEU A 236 -14.48 12.13 7.40
N VAL A 237 -14.41 11.20 6.45
CA VAL A 237 -13.37 11.22 5.40
C VAL A 237 -13.50 12.49 4.57
N ARG A 238 -14.69 12.78 4.02
CA ARG A 238 -14.91 13.99 3.20
C ARG A 238 -14.52 15.26 3.94
N PHE A 239 -14.95 15.40 5.19
CA PHE A 239 -14.63 16.54 6.04
C PHE A 239 -13.15 16.66 6.38
N THR A 240 -12.44 15.54 6.52
CA THR A 240 -11.00 15.59 6.79
C THR A 240 -10.23 16.02 5.55
N LEU A 241 -10.53 15.42 4.40
CA LEU A 241 -9.87 15.77 3.13
C LEU A 241 -10.16 17.21 2.70
N SER A 242 -11.37 17.73 2.96
CA SER A 242 -11.75 19.10 2.58
C SER A 242 -10.99 20.19 3.34
N LYS A 243 -10.29 19.82 4.43
CA LYS A 243 -9.39 20.74 5.15
C LYS A 243 -8.03 20.88 4.49
N SER A 244 -7.63 19.96 3.61
CA SER A 244 -6.37 20.08 2.89
C SER A 244 -6.52 21.01 1.69
N SER A 245 -5.50 21.84 1.47
CA SER A 245 -5.36 22.68 0.28
C SER A 245 -4.62 21.97 -0.86
N GLU A 246 -4.20 20.72 -0.68
CA GLU A 246 -3.45 19.98 -1.68
C GLU A 246 -4.32 19.66 -2.91
N PRO A 247 -3.80 19.83 -4.14
CA PRO A 247 -4.60 19.70 -5.36
C PRO A 247 -5.25 18.32 -5.52
N HIS A 248 -4.53 17.25 -5.19
CA HIS A 248 -5.03 15.88 -5.36
C HIS A 248 -6.27 15.62 -4.49
N TRP A 249 -6.39 16.24 -3.30
CA TRP A 249 -7.61 16.11 -2.48
C TRP A 249 -8.80 16.90 -3.02
N GLN A 250 -8.56 18.05 -3.63
CA GLN A 250 -9.63 18.82 -4.29
C GLN A 250 -10.17 18.05 -5.50
N GLU A 251 -9.28 17.44 -6.28
CA GLU A 251 -9.67 16.57 -7.40
C GLU A 251 -10.41 15.32 -6.90
N PHE A 252 -9.89 14.66 -5.86
CA PHE A 252 -10.52 13.48 -5.25
C PHE A 252 -11.95 13.76 -4.81
N LEU A 253 -12.17 14.85 -4.08
CA LEU A 253 -13.49 15.26 -3.61
C LEU A 253 -14.41 15.67 -4.76
N GLY A 254 -13.86 16.27 -5.82
CA GLY A 254 -14.62 16.65 -7.02
C GLY A 254 -15.15 15.45 -7.82
N GLN A 255 -14.50 14.30 -7.74
CA GLN A 255 -14.91 13.06 -8.43
C GLN A 255 -15.79 12.14 -7.55
N TRP A 256 -15.95 12.46 -6.26
CA TRP A 256 -16.73 11.62 -5.35
C TRP A 256 -18.23 11.92 -5.46
N ALA A 257 -18.98 10.97 -6.04
CA ALA A 257 -20.44 11.03 -6.20
C ALA A 257 -21.23 11.06 -4.88
#